data_AF-A0A928DW49-F1
#
_entry.id   AF-A0A928DW49-F1
#
_cell.length_a   1.000
_cell.length_b   1.000
_cell.length_c   1.000
_cell.angle_alpha   90.00
_cell.angle_beta   90.00
_cell.angle_gamma   90.00
#
_symmetry.space_group_name_H-M   'P 1'
#
loop_
_entity.id
_entity.type
_entity.pdbx_description
1 polymer ?
#
loop_
_entity_poly.entity_id
_entity_poly.type
_entity_poly.pdbx_seq_one_letter_code
_entity_poly.pdbx_strand_id
1 'polypeptide(L)'
;MKRFSFILTAAVGFLTAVLFSLAAAENTEKGTSLEWFPTVLEEPASERRPDDRNVVQARDGQLPAEEDTLRGLDDTFENAMNANPGQETEESSEVLEINSIQDFWNHYEVSDSFRDHYADGEAWKESEENLFVLYHLHEHLRLVRLEEWALPESALETLDSLEKTDLNKRRLDAFWIHGKLLGVEWTELEAKVAFRYRISGYFTCRVELDDGRKVTLFCESVPRAFLKPDALQVPPRVGAIALFLKKGDAALNVKAAAENTKEEKSIASLVMAGKRLAWYPDTLLGNAGLDCGLMDDLDREELPPDAKRSRAADTRLTLRNREYFYQMMNTVFRMSPEKLERIVDDVQQNAPEEYFEKIQYARPAMKDGKPIRYSSVIPLFNRPVKERGNFFYLKGIARRILPIRVEDEDINQRFGITHYYEVFLFPDETPETPLVVLVPELPPDVKPGSDLGYYVELAVPAFLFNTWSYEKGENEEGKPIRRLAPLLIGGMPARTISTVYTPDLYWFYVIGSVIFGLFFLLSFVLFIQSGKNDREYARNRQKNYSLPEGTAFSDEVRLAPEERELGFEEWVKKNE
;
A
#
# COMPACT_ATOMS: atom_id res chain seq x y z
N MET A 1 -52.10 21.41 44.43
CA MET A 1 -51.29 22.25 43.53
C MET A 1 -49.79 22.26 43.85
N LYS A 2 -49.31 22.69 45.02
CA LYS A 2 -47.84 22.76 45.31
C LYS A 2 -47.07 21.44 45.12
N ARG A 3 -47.65 20.28 45.49
CA ARG A 3 -47.02 18.95 45.27
C ARG A 3 -47.03 18.52 43.80
N PHE A 4 -48.03 18.94 43.02
CA PHE A 4 -48.11 18.62 41.60
C PHE A 4 -47.11 19.47 40.79
N SER A 5 -46.93 20.74 41.18
CA SER A 5 -45.87 21.60 40.63
C SER A 5 -44.49 21.00 40.89
N PHE A 6 -44.21 20.48 42.09
CA PHE A 6 -42.90 19.90 42.40
C PHE A 6 -42.61 18.62 41.57
N ILE A 7 -43.61 17.76 41.38
CA ILE A 7 -43.48 16.55 40.55
C ILE A 7 -43.31 16.92 39.08
N LEU A 8 -44.03 17.92 38.58
CA LEU A 8 -43.89 18.40 37.21
C LEU A 8 -42.50 19.02 36.96
N THR A 9 -41.99 19.82 37.90
CA THR A 9 -40.64 20.40 37.81
C THR A 9 -39.56 19.31 37.85
N ALA A 10 -39.72 18.28 38.68
CA ALA A 10 -38.79 17.15 38.72
C ALA A 10 -38.83 16.30 37.43
N ALA A 11 -40.02 16.07 36.87
CA ALA A 11 -40.18 15.34 35.62
C ALA A 11 -39.60 16.11 34.42
N VAL A 12 -39.81 17.44 34.36
CA VAL A 12 -39.21 18.30 33.35
C VAL A 12 -37.69 18.29 33.49
N GLY A 13 -37.16 18.41 34.70
CA GLY A 13 -35.71 18.36 34.96
C GLY A 13 -35.07 17.02 34.57
N PHE A 14 -35.76 15.90 34.79
CA PHE A 14 -35.29 14.58 34.36
C PHE A 14 -35.30 14.46 32.83
N LEU A 15 -36.36 14.94 32.17
CA LEU A 15 -36.46 14.92 30.72
C LEU A 15 -35.37 15.79 30.06
N THR A 16 -35.09 16.99 30.59
CA THR A 16 -33.97 17.81 30.10
C THR A 16 -32.63 17.16 30.37
N ALA A 17 -32.40 16.50 31.50
CA ALA A 17 -31.15 15.78 31.75
C ALA A 17 -30.92 14.61 30.78
N VAL A 18 -31.99 13.87 30.44
CA VAL A 18 -31.94 12.79 29.45
C VAL A 18 -31.69 13.33 28.04
N LEU A 19 -32.40 14.39 27.64
CA LEU A 19 -32.18 15.05 26.35
C LEU A 19 -30.77 15.66 26.24
N PHE A 20 -30.24 16.23 27.33
CA PHE A 20 -28.89 16.76 27.38
C PHE A 20 -27.83 15.64 27.33
N SER A 21 -28.10 14.48 27.94
CA SER A 21 -27.21 13.31 27.84
C SER A 21 -27.23 12.69 26.45
N LEU A 22 -28.38 12.65 25.78
CA LEU A 22 -28.51 12.22 24.38
C LEU A 22 -27.83 13.20 23.42
N ALA A 23 -28.02 14.51 23.62
CA ALA A 23 -27.32 15.53 22.83
C ALA A 23 -25.81 15.56 23.11
N ALA A 24 -25.37 15.25 24.33
CA ALA A 24 -23.95 15.10 24.66
C ALA A 24 -23.34 13.85 24.01
N ALA A 25 -24.09 12.74 23.95
CA ALA A 25 -23.68 11.54 23.23
C ALA A 25 -23.56 11.79 21.71
N GLU A 26 -24.45 12.60 21.14
CA GLU A 26 -24.44 13.02 19.73
C GLU A 26 -23.31 14.04 19.44
N ASN A 27 -22.93 14.88 20.42
CA ASN A 27 -21.79 15.79 20.29
C ASN A 27 -20.43 15.14 20.53
N THR A 28 -20.35 13.99 21.20
CA THR A 28 -19.11 13.19 21.26
C THR A 28 -18.73 12.54 19.92
N GLU A 29 -19.62 12.48 18.93
CA GLU A 29 -19.27 12.14 17.54
C GLU A 29 -18.61 13.28 16.77
N LYS A 30 -18.63 14.51 17.29
CA LYS A 30 -17.87 15.65 16.76
C LYS A 30 -16.63 15.88 17.61
N GLY A 31 -15.69 14.94 17.51
CA GLY A 31 -14.44 14.93 18.27
C GLY A 31 -13.64 16.23 18.10
N THR A 32 -13.38 16.90 19.22
CA THR A 32 -12.22 17.77 19.39
C THR A 32 -10.97 16.91 19.27
N SER A 33 -10.12 17.25 18.31
CA SER A 33 -8.84 16.59 18.05
C SER A 33 -7.89 16.77 19.24
N LEU A 34 -7.72 15.72 20.04
CA LEU A 34 -6.54 15.56 20.89
C LEU A 34 -5.42 15.04 19.98
N GLU A 35 -4.48 15.92 19.65
CA GLU A 35 -3.24 15.57 18.94
C GLU A 35 -2.45 14.54 19.76
N TRP A 36 -2.48 13.29 19.31
CA TRP A 36 -1.56 12.25 19.76
C TRP A 36 -0.21 12.50 19.08
N PHE A 37 0.72 13.14 19.78
CA PHE A 37 2.13 13.08 19.42
C PHE A 37 2.68 11.71 19.83
N PRO A 38 3.32 10.95 18.92
CA PRO A 38 4.01 9.73 19.33
C PRO A 38 5.21 10.12 20.22
N THR A 39 5.21 9.60 21.45
CA THR A 39 6.39 9.62 22.31
C THR A 39 7.48 8.81 21.62
N VAL A 40 8.52 9.49 21.16
CA VAL A 40 9.77 8.88 20.71
C VAL A 40 10.34 8.12 21.90
N LEU A 41 10.31 6.80 21.85
CA LEU A 41 11.06 5.95 22.78
C LEU A 41 12.55 6.14 22.46
N GLU A 42 13.27 6.79 23.36
CA GLU A 42 14.73 6.83 23.34
C GLU A 42 15.26 5.39 23.44
N GLU A 43 15.99 4.95 22.41
CA GLU A 43 16.74 3.70 22.46
C GLU A 43 17.84 3.77 23.53
N PRO A 44 18.08 2.69 24.30
CA PRO A 44 19.17 2.67 25.27
C PRO A 44 20.52 2.66 24.55
N ALA A 45 21.40 3.58 24.96
CA ALA A 45 22.77 3.72 24.49
C ALA A 45 23.54 2.39 24.58
N SER A 46 23.75 1.73 23.45
CA SER A 46 24.64 0.57 23.34
C SER A 46 26.11 1.02 23.31
N GLU A 47 26.91 0.33 24.10
CA GLU A 47 28.35 0.52 24.33
C GLU A 47 29.17 0.72 23.05
N ARG A 48 29.99 1.78 23.06
CA ARG A 48 31.08 2.00 22.11
C ARG A 48 32.14 0.90 22.27
N ARG A 49 32.42 0.16 21.19
CA ARG A 49 33.70 -0.53 20.98
C ARG A 49 34.60 0.27 20.03
N PRO A 50 35.93 0.13 20.15
CA PRO A 50 36.90 1.13 19.69
C PRO A 50 37.21 1.05 18.19
N ASP A 51 37.64 2.20 17.67
CA ASP A 51 38.19 2.47 16.34
C ASP A 51 39.13 1.37 15.82
N ASP A 52 38.86 0.88 14.60
CA ASP A 52 39.88 0.44 13.66
C ASP A 52 39.87 1.41 12.46
N ARG A 53 40.65 2.49 12.58
CA ARG A 53 40.95 3.39 11.47
C ARG A 53 42.22 2.90 10.78
N ASN A 54 42.08 2.38 9.57
CA ASN A 54 43.09 2.44 8.52
C ASN A 54 42.40 2.39 7.17
N VAL A 55 41.90 3.54 6.70
CA VAL A 55 41.60 3.75 5.27
C VAL A 55 42.10 5.13 4.86
N VAL A 56 42.85 5.07 3.76
CA VAL A 56 43.61 6.07 3.02
C VAL A 56 42.87 7.42 2.83
N GLN A 57 43.56 8.51 3.15
CA GLN A 57 43.18 9.88 2.76
C GLN A 57 43.32 10.07 1.25
N ALA A 58 42.20 10.34 0.57
CA ALA A 58 42.19 10.94 -0.76
C ALA A 58 41.97 12.45 -0.64
N ARG A 59 42.69 13.21 -1.47
CA ARG A 59 42.82 14.67 -1.47
C ARG A 59 41.51 15.38 -1.79
N ASP A 60 41.23 16.44 -1.03
CA ASP A 60 40.26 17.49 -1.34
C ASP A 60 40.63 18.23 -2.64
N GLY A 61 39.76 18.17 -3.63
CA GLY A 61 39.71 19.08 -4.77
C GLY A 61 38.33 19.75 -4.81
N GLN A 62 38.30 21.07 -4.60
CA GLN A 62 37.10 21.90 -4.72
C GLN A 62 36.51 21.81 -6.14
N LEU A 63 35.23 21.44 -6.24
CA LEU A 63 34.37 21.67 -7.40
C LEU A 63 33.46 22.89 -7.13
N PRO A 64 33.15 23.72 -8.15
CA PRO A 64 32.32 24.91 -7.99
C PRO A 64 30.83 24.57 -7.89
N ALA A 65 30.09 25.41 -7.16
CA ALA A 65 28.66 25.27 -6.89
C ALA A 65 27.81 25.34 -8.16
N GLU A 66 27.03 24.28 -8.41
CA GLU A 66 26.10 24.11 -9.53
C GLU A 66 24.64 24.04 -9.03
N GLU A 67 24.28 24.85 -8.02
CA GLU A 67 22.97 24.77 -7.35
C GLU A 67 21.82 25.50 -8.07
N ASP A 68 22.09 26.38 -9.04
CA ASP A 68 21.03 27.19 -9.68
C ASP A 68 20.46 26.59 -10.99
N THR A 69 21.09 25.56 -11.56
CA THR A 69 20.63 24.98 -12.84
C THR A 69 19.62 23.83 -12.67
N LEU A 70 19.54 23.24 -11.47
CA LEU A 70 18.63 22.10 -11.18
C LEU A 70 17.20 22.53 -10.81
N ARG A 71 16.96 23.81 -10.50
CA ARG A 71 15.61 24.31 -10.16
C ARG A 71 14.65 24.44 -11.35
N GLY A 72 15.16 24.46 -12.59
CA GLY A 72 14.33 24.61 -13.80
C GLY A 72 13.85 23.31 -14.45
N LEU A 73 14.39 22.15 -14.05
CA LEU A 73 14.15 20.85 -14.69
C LEU A 73 12.97 20.06 -14.10
N ASP A 74 12.62 20.27 -12.83
CA ASP A 74 11.50 19.55 -12.19
C ASP A 74 10.12 20.08 -12.64
N ASP A 75 9.97 21.40 -12.78
CA ASP A 75 8.69 22.03 -13.20
C ASP A 75 8.35 21.75 -14.68
N THR A 76 9.35 21.42 -15.50
CA THR A 76 9.15 20.97 -16.88
C THR A 76 8.70 19.50 -16.96
N PHE A 77 9.08 18.68 -15.98
CA PHE A 77 8.71 17.26 -15.94
C PHE A 77 7.26 17.04 -15.45
N GLU A 78 6.78 17.83 -14.49
CA GLU A 78 5.36 17.80 -14.07
C GLU A 78 4.40 18.26 -15.17
N ASN A 79 4.84 19.19 -16.04
CA ASN A 79 4.08 19.59 -17.23
C ASN A 79 4.14 18.53 -18.34
N ALA A 80 5.25 17.79 -18.50
CA ALA A 80 5.38 16.73 -19.50
C ALA A 80 4.51 15.49 -19.21
N MET A 81 4.29 15.15 -17.93
CA MET A 81 3.41 14.02 -17.56
C MET A 81 1.91 14.35 -17.59
N ASN A 82 1.54 15.64 -17.56
CA ASN A 82 0.15 16.09 -17.72
C ASN A 82 -0.15 16.65 -19.12
N ALA A 83 0.87 16.85 -19.95
CA ALA A 83 0.71 17.21 -21.34
C ALA A 83 0.14 15.99 -22.09
N ASN A 84 -1.03 16.21 -22.70
CA ASN A 84 -1.64 15.26 -23.61
C ASN A 84 -0.64 14.97 -24.74
N PRO A 85 -0.13 13.73 -24.93
CA PRO A 85 0.94 13.41 -25.89
C PRO A 85 0.53 13.56 -27.38
N GLY A 86 -0.54 14.29 -27.68
CA GLY A 86 -1.15 14.42 -29.00
C GLY A 86 -0.85 15.72 -29.76
N GLN A 87 0.16 16.50 -29.37
CA GLN A 87 0.57 17.71 -30.11
C GLN A 87 2.10 17.82 -30.26
N GLU A 88 2.74 16.76 -30.73
CA GLU A 88 4.02 16.93 -31.43
C GLU A 88 3.73 17.13 -32.92
N THR A 89 4.33 18.17 -33.49
CA THR A 89 4.26 18.53 -34.91
C THR A 89 4.64 17.33 -35.78
N GLU A 90 3.71 16.92 -36.66
CA GLU A 90 3.86 15.90 -37.71
C GLU A 90 4.95 16.29 -38.74
N GLU A 91 6.21 16.36 -38.34
CA GLU A 91 7.30 16.05 -39.27
C GLU A 91 7.34 14.53 -39.37
N SER A 92 6.98 14.04 -40.56
CA SER A 92 6.93 12.62 -40.93
C SER A 92 8.33 12.00 -40.83
N SER A 93 8.76 11.70 -39.61
CA SER A 93 9.73 10.64 -39.39
C SER A 93 9.03 9.36 -39.81
N GLU A 94 9.53 8.76 -40.89
CA GLU A 94 9.15 7.41 -41.28
C GLU A 94 9.51 6.52 -40.08
N VAL A 95 8.50 6.20 -39.26
CA VAL A 95 8.67 5.39 -38.05
C VAL A 95 9.13 4.02 -38.52
N LEU A 96 10.44 3.77 -38.44
CA LEU A 96 11.00 2.47 -38.77
C LEU A 96 10.37 1.45 -37.84
N GLU A 97 9.55 0.56 -38.41
CA GLU A 97 8.92 -0.53 -37.68
C GLU A 97 9.98 -1.56 -37.28
N ILE A 98 10.54 -1.43 -36.08
CA ILE A 98 11.46 -2.39 -35.49
C ILE A 98 10.63 -3.57 -34.98
N ASN A 99 10.56 -4.65 -35.76
CA ASN A 99 9.71 -5.82 -35.49
C ASN A 99 10.45 -6.95 -34.78
N SER A 100 11.78 -6.96 -34.84
CA SER A 100 12.61 -7.98 -34.20
C SER A 100 13.86 -7.38 -33.55
N ILE A 101 14.48 -8.16 -32.67
CA ILE A 101 15.75 -7.76 -32.06
C ILE A 101 16.88 -7.62 -33.10
N GLN A 102 16.82 -8.39 -34.19
CA GLN A 102 17.80 -8.27 -35.27
C GLN A 102 17.59 -6.98 -36.07
N ASP A 103 16.34 -6.56 -36.30
CA ASP A 103 16.03 -5.26 -36.91
C ASP A 103 16.52 -4.11 -36.04
N PHE A 104 16.39 -4.24 -34.71
CA PHE A 104 16.95 -3.28 -33.76
C PHE A 104 18.47 -3.15 -33.94
N TRP A 105 19.20 -4.27 -33.94
CA TRP A 105 20.66 -4.23 -34.12
C TRP A 105 21.08 -3.70 -35.48
N ASN A 106 20.34 -4.05 -36.54
CA ASN A 106 20.58 -3.53 -37.88
C ASN A 106 20.35 -2.01 -37.95
N HIS A 107 19.36 -1.49 -37.21
CA HIS A 107 19.10 -0.04 -37.11
C HIS A 107 20.27 0.72 -36.48
N TYR A 108 20.96 0.12 -35.51
CA TYR A 108 22.18 0.67 -34.89
C TYR A 108 23.47 0.28 -35.63
N GLU A 109 23.37 -0.13 -36.90
CA GLU A 109 24.49 -0.49 -37.77
C GLU A 109 25.39 -1.63 -37.21
N VAL A 110 24.83 -2.49 -36.35
CA VAL A 110 25.53 -3.67 -35.84
C VAL A 110 25.57 -4.74 -36.91
N SER A 111 26.61 -4.66 -37.75
CA SER A 111 26.83 -5.58 -38.87
C SER A 111 27.32 -6.96 -38.44
N ASP A 112 27.34 -7.91 -39.38
CA ASP A 112 27.95 -9.23 -39.15
C ASP A 112 29.44 -9.14 -38.77
N SER A 113 30.15 -8.12 -39.27
CA SER A 113 31.54 -7.89 -38.88
C SER A 113 31.68 -7.51 -37.41
N PHE A 114 30.72 -6.78 -36.84
CA PHE A 114 30.68 -6.53 -35.39
C PHE A 114 30.47 -7.85 -34.64
N ARG A 115 29.51 -8.67 -35.09
CA ARG A 115 29.25 -9.99 -34.50
C ARG A 115 30.48 -10.89 -34.53
N ASP A 116 31.31 -10.82 -35.57
CA ASP A 116 32.55 -11.61 -35.70
C ASP A 116 33.63 -11.28 -34.65
N HIS A 117 33.56 -10.12 -33.98
CA HIS A 117 34.50 -9.75 -32.91
C HIS A 117 34.36 -10.64 -31.67
N TYR A 118 33.22 -11.28 -31.45
CA TYR A 118 33.04 -12.18 -30.30
C TYR A 118 33.67 -13.56 -30.56
N ALA A 119 35.00 -13.71 -30.54
CA ALA A 119 35.62 -15.02 -30.76
C ALA A 119 35.22 -16.04 -29.67
N ASP A 120 34.62 -17.18 -30.07
CA ASP A 120 34.28 -18.27 -29.15
C ASP A 120 35.55 -18.86 -28.52
N GLY A 121 35.45 -19.24 -27.25
CA GLY A 121 36.57 -19.78 -26.49
C GLY A 121 37.60 -18.74 -26.05
N GLU A 122 37.43 -17.46 -26.38
CA GLU A 122 38.24 -16.40 -25.78
C GLU A 122 37.64 -15.92 -24.46
N ALA A 123 38.50 -15.55 -23.51
CA ALA A 123 38.09 -14.85 -22.29
C ALA A 123 37.28 -13.58 -22.64
N TRP A 124 36.45 -13.13 -21.69
CA TRP A 124 35.93 -11.77 -21.77
C TRP A 124 37.08 -10.79 -21.75
N LYS A 125 37.13 -9.91 -22.75
CA LYS A 125 38.04 -8.76 -22.79
C LYS A 125 37.15 -7.54 -22.67
N GLU A 126 37.57 -6.53 -21.91
CA GLU A 126 36.92 -5.23 -21.87
C GLU A 126 37.19 -4.49 -23.19
N SER A 127 36.54 -4.96 -24.25
CA SER A 127 36.60 -4.36 -25.57
C SER A 127 35.41 -3.40 -25.75
N GLU A 128 35.58 -2.42 -26.63
CA GLU A 128 34.56 -1.38 -26.87
C GLU A 128 33.22 -1.99 -27.32
N GLU A 129 33.23 -3.12 -28.01
CA GLU A 129 32.05 -3.84 -28.53
C GLU A 129 31.18 -4.44 -27.41
N ASN A 130 31.80 -4.91 -26.33
CA ASN A 130 31.08 -5.48 -25.18
C ASN A 130 30.30 -4.39 -24.42
N LEU A 131 30.96 -3.26 -24.21
CA LEU A 131 30.37 -2.10 -23.52
C LEU A 131 29.32 -1.41 -24.39
N PHE A 132 29.50 -1.44 -25.71
CA PHE A 132 28.50 -0.97 -26.66
C PHE A 132 27.17 -1.71 -26.52
N VAL A 133 27.18 -3.04 -26.36
CA VAL A 133 25.94 -3.81 -26.17
C VAL A 133 25.24 -3.47 -24.86
N LEU A 134 26.01 -3.38 -23.76
CA LEU A 134 25.46 -2.99 -22.46
C LEU A 134 24.86 -1.58 -22.49
N TYR A 135 25.51 -0.65 -23.17
CA TYR A 135 25.01 0.72 -23.37
C TYR A 135 23.67 0.73 -24.11
N HIS A 136 23.54 0.01 -25.23
CA HIS A 136 22.29 0.00 -26.00
C HIS A 136 21.15 -0.72 -25.25
N LEU A 137 21.47 -1.76 -24.48
CA LEU A 137 20.53 -2.40 -23.56
C LEU A 137 20.01 -1.42 -22.49
N HIS A 138 20.87 -0.54 -22.00
CA HIS A 138 20.52 0.46 -21.00
C HIS A 138 19.61 1.56 -21.57
N GLU A 139 20.10 2.26 -22.60
CA GLU A 139 19.51 3.51 -23.09
C GLU A 139 18.32 3.29 -24.03
N HIS A 140 18.39 2.28 -24.90
CA HIS A 140 17.53 2.21 -26.07
C HIS A 140 16.53 1.07 -26.03
N LEU A 141 16.89 -0.02 -25.34
CA LEU A 141 16.05 -1.21 -25.31
C LEU A 141 15.13 -1.22 -24.08
N ARG A 142 13.83 -1.00 -24.32
CA ARG A 142 12.79 -1.15 -23.29
C ARG A 142 12.59 -2.62 -22.97
N LEU A 143 12.35 -2.91 -21.68
CA LEU A 143 12.15 -4.28 -21.19
C LEU A 143 11.01 -5.01 -21.94
N VAL A 144 9.92 -4.30 -22.20
CA VAL A 144 8.75 -4.76 -22.98
C VAL A 144 9.15 -5.42 -24.29
N ARG A 145 9.93 -4.71 -25.11
CA ARG A 145 10.40 -5.22 -26.41
C ARG A 145 11.35 -6.39 -26.24
N LEU A 146 12.19 -6.33 -25.21
CA LEU A 146 13.11 -7.41 -24.90
C LEU A 146 12.37 -8.69 -24.52
N GLU A 147 11.29 -8.60 -23.74
CA GLU A 147 10.40 -9.71 -23.38
C GLU A 147 9.69 -10.30 -24.60
N GLU A 148 9.16 -9.46 -25.48
CA GLU A 148 8.50 -9.87 -26.73
C GLU A 148 9.44 -10.63 -27.67
N TRP A 149 10.70 -10.18 -27.77
CA TRP A 149 11.69 -10.77 -28.67
C TRP A 149 12.47 -11.94 -28.05
N ALA A 150 12.38 -12.12 -26.73
CA ALA A 150 13.15 -13.13 -26.03
C ALA A 150 12.65 -14.54 -26.34
N LEU A 151 13.59 -15.38 -26.77
CA LEU A 151 13.37 -16.79 -26.99
C LEU A 151 13.29 -17.52 -25.64
N PRO A 152 12.50 -18.61 -25.55
CA PRO A 152 12.42 -19.41 -24.34
C PRO A 152 13.75 -20.10 -24.03
N GLU A 153 13.99 -20.41 -22.77
CA GLU A 153 15.23 -21.03 -22.28
C GLU A 153 15.57 -22.35 -23.01
N SER A 154 14.57 -23.16 -23.36
CA SER A 154 14.74 -24.37 -24.18
C SER A 154 15.44 -24.12 -25.54
N ALA A 155 15.34 -22.91 -26.10
CA ALA A 155 16.04 -22.55 -27.32
C ALA A 155 17.56 -22.49 -27.13
N LEU A 156 18.06 -22.35 -25.90
CA LEU A 156 19.49 -22.39 -25.60
C LEU A 156 20.10 -23.77 -25.89
N GLU A 157 19.34 -24.86 -25.78
CA GLU A 157 19.84 -26.21 -26.10
C GLU A 157 20.33 -26.29 -27.56
N THR A 158 19.69 -25.51 -28.44
CA THR A 158 20.10 -25.47 -29.84
C THR A 158 21.50 -24.87 -30.01
N LEU A 159 21.89 -23.88 -29.19
CA LEU A 159 23.17 -23.18 -29.31
C LEU A 159 24.36 -24.13 -29.21
N ASP A 160 24.28 -25.16 -28.38
CA ASP A 160 25.37 -26.13 -28.21
C ASP A 160 25.58 -26.98 -29.47
N SER A 161 24.50 -27.28 -30.18
CA SER A 161 24.49 -28.10 -31.40
C SER A 161 24.77 -27.33 -32.70
N LEU A 162 24.69 -26.01 -32.69
CA LEU A 162 24.87 -25.20 -33.90
C LEU A 162 26.31 -25.19 -34.38
N GLU A 163 26.48 -25.28 -35.71
CA GLU A 163 27.74 -24.96 -36.38
C GLU A 163 28.09 -23.48 -36.19
N LYS A 164 29.38 -23.15 -36.34
CA LYS A 164 29.88 -21.78 -36.12
C LYS A 164 29.12 -20.71 -36.93
N THR A 165 28.79 -21.02 -38.19
CA THR A 165 28.08 -20.08 -39.07
C THR A 165 26.65 -19.79 -38.59
N ASP A 166 25.98 -20.79 -38.01
CA ASP A 166 24.63 -20.58 -37.47
C ASP A 166 24.67 -19.97 -36.09
N LEU A 167 25.71 -20.25 -35.30
CA LEU A 167 25.93 -19.60 -34.00
C LEU A 167 26.08 -18.09 -34.14
N ASN A 168 26.81 -17.63 -35.18
CA ASN A 168 26.95 -16.20 -35.49
C ASN A 168 25.60 -15.51 -35.74
N LYS A 169 24.65 -16.20 -36.38
CA LYS A 169 23.29 -15.65 -36.62
C LYS A 169 22.46 -15.51 -35.35
N ARG A 170 22.80 -16.27 -34.30
CA ARG A 170 22.12 -16.22 -32.99
C ARG A 170 22.75 -15.21 -32.05
N ARG A 171 23.86 -14.57 -32.43
CA ARG A 171 24.47 -13.53 -31.60
C ARG A 171 23.53 -12.35 -31.51
N LEU A 172 23.40 -11.84 -30.29
CA LEU A 172 22.50 -10.78 -29.90
C LEU A 172 21.01 -11.15 -29.98
N ASP A 173 20.66 -12.43 -30.19
CA ASP A 173 19.32 -12.92 -29.87
C ASP A 173 19.12 -12.87 -28.35
N ALA A 174 17.94 -12.45 -27.92
CA ALA A 174 17.55 -12.43 -26.52
C ALA A 174 17.02 -13.80 -26.08
N PHE A 175 17.37 -14.22 -24.87
CA PHE A 175 16.91 -15.45 -24.26
C PHE A 175 16.45 -15.19 -22.84
N TRP A 176 15.35 -15.83 -22.44
CA TRP A 176 15.03 -16.03 -21.05
C TRP A 176 16.00 -17.05 -20.44
N ILE A 177 16.62 -16.70 -19.31
CA ILE A 177 17.45 -17.60 -18.52
C ILE A 177 16.93 -17.66 -17.09
N HIS A 178 16.90 -18.86 -16.50
CA HIS A 178 16.61 -19.08 -15.09
C HIS A 178 17.65 -20.01 -14.50
N GLY A 179 17.96 -19.84 -13.22
CA GLY A 179 18.94 -20.69 -12.57
C GLY A 179 19.29 -20.24 -11.17
N LYS A 180 20.48 -20.63 -10.72
CA LYS A 180 21.04 -20.31 -9.41
C LYS A 180 22.27 -19.44 -9.57
N LEU A 181 22.37 -18.40 -8.75
CA LEU A 181 23.52 -17.51 -8.73
C LEU A 181 24.67 -18.14 -7.94
N LEU A 182 25.80 -18.36 -8.62
CA LEU A 182 27.03 -18.92 -8.05
C LEU A 182 28.02 -17.85 -7.61
N GLY A 183 27.95 -16.65 -8.19
CA GLY A 183 28.91 -15.58 -7.91
C GLY A 183 28.52 -14.26 -8.57
N VAL A 184 28.88 -13.16 -7.91
CA VAL A 184 28.74 -11.80 -8.41
C VAL A 184 30.05 -11.06 -8.18
N GLU A 185 30.53 -10.36 -9.18
CA GLU A 185 31.71 -9.52 -9.11
C GLU A 185 31.41 -8.18 -9.78
N TRP A 186 31.70 -7.07 -9.09
CA TRP A 186 31.60 -5.73 -9.66
C TRP A 186 32.91 -5.37 -10.36
N THR A 187 32.80 -4.80 -11.55
CA THR A 187 33.94 -4.27 -12.30
C THR A 187 33.67 -2.80 -12.63
N GLU A 188 34.48 -1.92 -12.04
CA GLU A 188 34.43 -0.48 -12.31
C GLU A 188 35.12 -0.17 -13.63
N LEU A 189 34.49 0.66 -14.46
CA LEU A 189 35.05 1.09 -15.74
C LEU A 189 35.97 2.30 -15.56
N GLU A 190 36.99 2.40 -16.42
CA GLU A 190 37.82 3.61 -16.49
C GLU A 190 36.91 4.83 -16.76
N ALA A 191 37.11 5.93 -16.04
CA ALA A 191 36.25 7.13 -16.09
C ALA A 191 35.95 7.63 -17.52
N LYS A 192 36.92 7.54 -18.45
CA LYS A 192 36.74 7.92 -19.85
C LYS A 192 35.77 7.00 -20.59
N VAL A 193 35.85 5.70 -20.32
CA VAL A 193 34.98 4.68 -20.88
C VAL A 193 33.59 4.79 -20.26
N ALA A 194 33.52 4.97 -18.94
CA ALA A 194 32.28 5.18 -18.22
C ALA A 194 31.53 6.42 -18.70
N PHE A 195 32.23 7.54 -18.93
CA PHE A 195 31.63 8.74 -19.50
C PHE A 195 31.10 8.52 -20.92
N ARG A 196 31.85 7.81 -21.77
CA ARG A 196 31.44 7.53 -23.16
C ARG A 196 30.17 6.69 -23.23
N TYR A 197 30.08 5.65 -22.40
CA TYR A 197 28.99 4.68 -22.40
C TYR A 197 27.96 4.95 -21.29
N ARG A 198 28.07 6.05 -20.55
CA ARG A 198 27.16 6.42 -19.45
C ARG A 198 26.92 5.30 -18.42
N ILE A 199 27.87 4.39 -18.27
CA ILE A 199 27.80 3.24 -17.36
C ILE A 199 29.05 3.29 -16.49
N SER A 200 28.89 3.36 -15.16
CA SER A 200 30.03 3.43 -14.23
C SER A 200 30.80 2.12 -14.10
N GLY A 201 30.12 1.00 -14.36
CA GLY A 201 30.68 -0.34 -14.27
C GLY A 201 29.62 -1.39 -14.56
N TYR A 202 29.98 -2.66 -14.40
CA TYR A 202 29.07 -3.77 -14.62
C TYR A 202 29.32 -4.90 -13.63
N PHE A 203 28.31 -5.72 -13.43
CA PHE A 203 28.38 -6.95 -12.66
C PHE A 203 28.63 -8.14 -13.58
N THR A 204 29.62 -8.94 -13.22
CA THR A 204 29.84 -10.28 -13.76
C THR A 204 29.15 -11.30 -12.85
N CYS A 205 28.07 -11.89 -13.35
CA CYS A 205 27.27 -12.88 -12.64
C CYS A 205 27.53 -14.27 -13.20
N ARG A 206 27.90 -15.22 -12.35
CA ARG A 206 28.01 -16.64 -12.70
C ARG A 206 26.70 -17.33 -12.32
N VAL A 207 25.97 -17.82 -13.31
CA VAL A 207 24.67 -18.46 -13.12
C VAL A 207 24.74 -19.92 -13.58
N GLU A 208 24.24 -20.84 -12.77
CA GLU A 208 23.98 -22.22 -13.17
C GLU A 208 22.51 -22.33 -13.57
N LEU A 209 22.24 -22.61 -14.84
CA LEU A 209 20.89 -22.79 -15.35
C LEU A 209 20.22 -24.03 -14.73
N ASP A 210 18.91 -24.12 -14.85
CA ASP A 210 18.15 -25.25 -14.29
C ASP A 210 18.53 -26.62 -14.92
N ASP A 211 19.13 -26.61 -16.12
CA ASP A 211 19.68 -27.79 -16.77
C ASP A 211 21.16 -28.11 -16.44
N GLY A 212 21.77 -27.31 -15.55
CA GLY A 212 23.15 -27.46 -15.08
C GLY A 212 24.21 -26.76 -15.94
N ARG A 213 23.83 -26.11 -17.05
CA ARG A 213 24.78 -25.30 -17.83
C ARG A 213 25.21 -24.06 -17.04
N LYS A 214 26.45 -23.63 -17.25
CA LYS A 214 27.00 -22.42 -16.61
C LYS A 214 26.97 -21.25 -17.58
N VAL A 215 26.49 -20.10 -17.13
CA VAL A 215 26.41 -18.85 -17.88
C VAL A 215 27.19 -17.78 -17.13
N THR A 216 28.03 -17.06 -17.86
CA THR A 216 28.61 -15.79 -17.41
C THR A 216 27.75 -14.66 -17.99
N LEU A 217 26.97 -14.03 -17.12
CA LEU A 217 26.09 -12.91 -17.45
C LEU A 217 26.74 -11.60 -17.04
N PHE A 218 26.92 -10.70 -18.00
CA PHE A 218 27.26 -9.31 -17.73
C PHE A 218 25.98 -8.49 -17.63
N CYS A 219 25.81 -7.77 -16.53
CA CYS A 219 24.65 -6.89 -16.36
C CYS A 219 25.00 -5.61 -15.63
N GLU A 220 24.23 -4.57 -15.86
CA GLU A 220 24.47 -3.26 -15.26
C GLU A 220 24.06 -3.24 -13.78
N SER A 221 22.98 -3.94 -13.43
CA SER A 221 22.42 -3.95 -12.09
C SER A 221 22.13 -5.36 -11.60
N VAL A 222 22.39 -5.57 -10.31
CA VAL A 222 21.98 -6.74 -9.55
C VAL A 222 21.15 -6.31 -8.35
N PRO A 223 20.26 -7.19 -7.86
CA PRO A 223 19.54 -6.96 -6.62
C PRO A 223 20.49 -6.67 -5.46
N ARG A 224 20.20 -5.63 -4.65
CA ARG A 224 21.04 -5.20 -3.51
C ARG A 224 21.25 -6.33 -2.51
N ALA A 225 20.30 -7.26 -2.43
CA ALA A 225 20.43 -8.47 -1.62
C ALA A 225 21.70 -9.26 -1.95
N PHE A 226 22.15 -9.26 -3.21
CA PHE A 226 23.35 -10.00 -3.65
C PHE A 226 24.67 -9.31 -3.33
N LEU A 227 24.64 -8.04 -2.93
CA LEU A 227 25.83 -7.29 -2.53
C LEU A 227 26.22 -7.57 -1.07
N LYS A 228 25.41 -8.33 -0.33
CA LYS A 228 25.71 -8.72 1.04
C LYS A 228 26.69 -9.89 1.06
N PRO A 229 27.69 -9.92 1.98
CA PRO A 229 28.70 -10.98 2.03
C PRO A 229 28.15 -12.41 2.19
N ASP A 230 26.95 -12.55 2.78
CA ASP A 230 26.27 -13.80 3.06
C ASP A 230 25.26 -14.22 1.98
N ALA A 231 25.01 -13.39 0.97
CA ALA A 231 23.96 -13.59 -0.01
C ALA A 231 24.09 -14.88 -0.83
N LEU A 232 25.31 -15.42 -0.95
CA LEU A 232 25.64 -16.60 -1.75
C LEU A 232 25.86 -17.87 -0.92
N GLN A 233 25.61 -17.84 0.40
CA GLN A 233 25.71 -19.05 1.24
C GLN A 233 24.73 -20.15 0.78
N VAL A 234 23.54 -19.73 0.35
CA VAL A 234 22.56 -20.58 -0.34
C VAL A 234 22.35 -19.94 -1.71
N PRO A 235 22.75 -20.59 -2.82
CA PRO A 235 22.64 -20.02 -4.16
C PRO A 235 21.20 -19.56 -4.46
N PRO A 236 20.93 -18.24 -4.57
CA PRO A 236 19.57 -17.75 -4.77
C PRO A 236 19.11 -18.07 -6.19
N ARG A 237 17.80 -18.32 -6.35
CA ARG A 237 17.20 -18.43 -7.68
C ARG A 237 17.16 -17.07 -8.34
N VAL A 238 17.57 -17.04 -9.59
CA VAL A 238 17.69 -15.84 -10.40
C VAL A 238 17.16 -16.09 -11.80
N GLY A 239 16.91 -15.02 -12.52
CA GLY A 239 16.65 -15.07 -13.95
C GLY A 239 17.07 -13.79 -14.63
N ALA A 240 17.07 -13.78 -15.95
CA ALA A 240 17.32 -12.58 -16.74
C ALA A 240 16.77 -12.77 -18.15
N ILE A 241 16.63 -11.64 -18.84
CA ILE A 241 16.60 -11.66 -20.30
C ILE A 241 17.96 -11.20 -20.77
N ALA A 242 18.65 -12.09 -21.49
CA ALA A 242 20.05 -11.90 -21.81
C ALA A 242 20.31 -12.16 -23.29
N LEU A 243 21.13 -11.30 -23.87
CA LEU A 243 21.63 -11.40 -25.24
C LEU A 243 22.78 -12.41 -25.28
N PHE A 244 22.69 -13.37 -26.18
CA PHE A 244 23.80 -14.29 -26.40
C PHE A 244 24.96 -13.60 -27.13
N LEU A 245 26.18 -13.66 -26.56
CA LEU A 245 27.36 -13.04 -27.17
C LEU A 245 28.28 -14.07 -27.80
N LYS A 246 28.70 -15.09 -27.02
CA LYS A 246 29.63 -16.14 -27.47
C LYS A 246 29.61 -17.36 -26.57
N LYS A 247 30.23 -18.45 -27.04
CA LYS A 247 30.65 -19.57 -26.19
C LYS A 247 31.96 -19.19 -25.48
N GLY A 248 31.98 -19.33 -24.16
CA GLY A 248 33.16 -19.11 -23.33
C GLY A 248 34.19 -20.25 -23.42
N ASP A 249 35.37 -20.01 -22.88
CA ASP A 249 36.43 -21.02 -22.81
C ASP A 249 36.11 -22.09 -21.77
N ALA A 250 36.02 -23.34 -22.21
CA ALA A 250 35.89 -24.50 -21.32
C ALA A 250 37.07 -24.61 -20.33
N ALA A 251 38.25 -24.04 -20.64
CA ALA A 251 39.46 -24.13 -19.83
C ALA A 251 39.59 -23.04 -18.74
N LEU A 252 39.02 -21.83 -18.93
CA LEU A 252 39.05 -20.78 -17.90
C LEU A 252 38.23 -21.13 -16.66
N ASN A 253 37.21 -21.96 -16.80
CA ASN A 253 36.44 -22.50 -15.67
C ASN A 253 37.25 -23.46 -14.79
N VAL A 254 38.38 -23.99 -15.28
CA VAL A 254 39.18 -25.00 -14.56
C VAL A 254 40.08 -24.37 -13.49
N LYS A 255 40.53 -23.11 -13.64
CA LYS A 255 41.40 -22.47 -12.62
C LYS A 255 40.64 -22.09 -11.35
N ALA A 256 39.35 -21.76 -11.44
CA ALA A 256 38.49 -21.56 -10.27
C ALA A 256 38.00 -22.89 -9.67
N ALA A 257 37.88 -23.95 -10.49
CA ALA A 257 37.48 -25.29 -10.04
C ALA A 257 38.64 -26.17 -9.54
N ALA A 258 39.90 -25.76 -9.76
CA ALA A 258 41.09 -26.54 -9.40
C ALA A 258 41.25 -26.79 -7.88
N GLU A 259 40.49 -26.09 -7.03
CA GLU A 259 40.50 -26.32 -5.58
C GLU A 259 39.42 -27.32 -5.11
N ASN A 260 38.45 -27.71 -5.94
CA ASN A 260 37.37 -28.62 -5.53
C ASN A 260 37.08 -29.72 -6.57
N THR A 261 37.71 -30.88 -6.35
CA THR A 261 37.25 -32.25 -6.67
C THR A 261 37.01 -32.69 -8.13
N LYS A 262 37.46 -33.94 -8.37
CA LYS A 262 37.48 -34.78 -9.59
C LYS A 262 36.29 -34.66 -10.58
N GLU A 263 36.65 -34.55 -11.86
CA GLU A 263 35.92 -35.02 -13.05
C GLU A 263 34.53 -34.42 -13.36
N GLU A 264 34.33 -33.12 -13.15
CA GLU A 264 33.26 -32.42 -13.87
C GLU A 264 33.66 -32.27 -15.35
N LYS A 265 32.93 -32.97 -16.22
CA LYS A 265 32.97 -32.78 -17.67
C LYS A 265 32.72 -31.29 -17.95
N SER A 266 33.74 -30.57 -18.41
CA SER A 266 33.66 -29.12 -18.66
C SER A 266 32.57 -28.83 -19.70
N ILE A 267 31.41 -28.37 -19.22
CA ILE A 267 30.35 -27.83 -20.05
C ILE A 267 30.82 -26.43 -20.47
N ALA A 268 30.82 -26.16 -21.78
CA ALA A 268 31.18 -24.85 -22.31
C ALA A 268 30.25 -23.80 -21.68
N SER A 269 30.82 -22.78 -21.04
CA SER A 269 30.01 -21.73 -20.42
C SER A 269 29.51 -20.76 -21.48
N LEU A 270 28.23 -20.39 -21.47
CA LEU A 270 27.72 -19.35 -22.36
C LEU A 270 28.09 -17.97 -21.80
N VAL A 271 28.40 -17.02 -22.68
CA VAL A 271 28.65 -15.63 -22.31
C VAL A 271 27.51 -14.77 -22.83
N MET A 272 26.86 -14.03 -21.94
CA MET A 272 25.67 -13.26 -22.23
C MET A 272 25.72 -11.87 -21.63
N ALA A 273 24.93 -10.94 -22.17
CA ALA A 273 24.73 -9.60 -21.61
C ALA A 273 23.24 -9.34 -21.36
N GLY A 274 22.87 -8.92 -20.16
CA GLY A 274 21.50 -8.57 -19.79
C GLY A 274 21.44 -7.20 -19.13
N LYS A 275 20.25 -6.59 -19.10
CA LYS A 275 20.08 -5.28 -18.44
C LYS A 275 20.23 -5.38 -16.92
N ARG A 276 19.59 -6.39 -16.34
CA ARG A 276 19.56 -6.66 -14.89
C ARG A 276 19.47 -8.15 -14.61
N LEU A 277 19.82 -8.54 -13.40
CA LEU A 277 19.52 -9.86 -12.85
C LEU A 277 18.23 -9.79 -12.01
N ALA A 278 17.29 -10.70 -12.24
CA ALA A 278 16.09 -10.88 -11.43
C ALA A 278 16.36 -11.79 -10.23
N TRP A 279 15.61 -11.61 -9.14
CA TRP A 279 15.72 -12.42 -7.92
C TRP A 279 14.39 -13.05 -7.51
N TYR A 280 14.41 -14.38 -7.32
CA TYR A 280 13.24 -15.17 -6.93
C TYR A 280 13.50 -15.89 -5.60
N PRO A 281 13.54 -15.17 -4.46
CA PRO A 281 13.81 -15.79 -3.16
C PRO A 281 12.76 -16.86 -2.81
N ASP A 282 13.07 -17.68 -1.81
CA ASP A 282 12.11 -18.66 -1.26
C ASP A 282 11.09 -17.97 -0.34
N THR A 283 10.34 -17.03 -0.93
CA THR A 283 9.21 -16.32 -0.32
C THR A 283 7.94 -16.63 -1.11
N LEU A 284 6.77 -16.30 -0.58
CA LEU A 284 5.49 -16.51 -1.28
C LEU A 284 5.45 -15.82 -2.66
N LEU A 285 5.99 -14.59 -2.74
CA LEU A 285 6.03 -13.83 -3.99
C LEU A 285 7.12 -14.33 -4.93
N GLY A 286 8.32 -14.63 -4.43
CA GLY A 286 9.40 -15.20 -5.26
C GLY A 286 9.02 -16.58 -5.83
N ASN A 287 8.39 -17.43 -5.04
CA ASN A 287 7.83 -18.71 -5.48
C ASN A 287 6.65 -18.56 -6.45
N ALA A 288 6.02 -17.40 -6.51
CA ALA A 288 4.97 -17.09 -7.49
C ALA A 288 5.52 -16.45 -8.77
N GLY A 289 6.84 -16.26 -8.88
CA GLY A 289 7.51 -15.71 -10.06
C GLY A 289 7.68 -14.19 -10.05
N LEU A 290 7.47 -13.52 -8.91
CA LEU A 290 7.79 -12.09 -8.79
C LEU A 290 9.30 -11.88 -8.71
N ASP A 291 9.85 -11.00 -9.55
CA ASP A 291 11.22 -10.51 -9.38
C ASP A 291 11.29 -9.57 -8.15
N CYS A 292 11.69 -10.11 -7.01
CA CYS A 292 11.84 -9.36 -5.76
C CYS A 292 13.00 -8.37 -5.82
N GLY A 293 13.91 -8.46 -6.79
CA GLY A 293 14.95 -7.45 -7.02
C GLY A 293 14.38 -6.10 -7.43
N LEU A 294 13.16 -6.05 -7.98
CA LEU A 294 12.47 -4.81 -8.29
C LEU A 294 12.06 -4.01 -7.03
N MET A 295 12.08 -4.62 -5.85
CA MET A 295 11.84 -3.90 -4.60
C MET A 295 12.92 -2.85 -4.31
N ASP A 296 14.14 -3.04 -4.83
CA ASP A 296 15.23 -2.08 -4.67
C ASP A 296 14.92 -0.71 -5.28
N ASP A 297 13.95 -0.64 -6.19
CA ASP A 297 13.47 0.61 -6.79
C ASP A 297 12.48 1.37 -5.91
N LEU A 298 11.93 0.72 -4.88
CA LEU A 298 11.10 1.36 -3.85
C LEU A 298 11.94 2.04 -2.78
N ASP A 299 13.14 1.53 -2.53
CA ASP A 299 14.09 2.12 -1.60
C ASP A 299 14.74 3.30 -2.28
N ARG A 300 14.13 4.47 -2.14
CA ARG A 300 14.84 5.72 -2.42
C ARG A 300 16.09 5.76 -1.55
N GLU A 301 17.22 6.09 -2.15
CA GLU A 301 18.36 6.63 -1.42
C GLU A 301 17.81 7.66 -0.45
N GLU A 302 18.06 7.47 0.85
CA GLU A 302 17.51 8.35 1.88
C GLU A 302 17.83 9.78 1.48
N LEU A 303 16.81 10.51 1.03
CA LEU A 303 16.98 11.93 0.71
C LEU A 303 17.62 12.57 1.95
N PRO A 304 18.65 13.41 1.76
CA PRO A 304 19.31 14.08 2.87
C PRO A 304 18.27 14.62 3.86
N PRO A 305 18.45 14.46 5.19
CA PRO A 305 17.43 14.77 6.19
C PRO A 305 16.91 16.23 6.14
N ASP A 306 17.64 17.11 5.49
CA ASP A 306 17.34 18.52 5.20
C ASP A 306 16.47 18.76 3.97
N ALA A 307 16.31 17.78 3.08
CA ALA A 307 15.36 17.80 1.97
C ALA A 307 13.92 17.64 2.49
N LYS A 308 13.40 18.68 3.15
CA LYS A 308 11.99 18.83 3.56
C LYS A 308 11.02 18.98 2.37
N ARG A 309 11.34 18.43 1.20
CA ARG A 309 10.34 18.27 0.13
C ARG A 309 9.24 17.35 0.68
N SER A 310 8.00 17.72 0.38
CA SER A 310 6.81 17.06 0.92
C SER A 310 6.83 15.58 0.56
N ARG A 311 7.15 14.71 1.54
CA ARG A 311 7.14 13.24 1.42
C ARG A 311 5.85 12.71 0.76
N ALA A 312 4.76 13.47 0.80
CA ALA A 312 3.46 13.11 0.24
C ALA A 312 3.32 13.29 -1.29
N ALA A 313 4.15 14.11 -1.95
CA ALA A 313 4.17 14.22 -3.41
C ALA A 313 4.93 13.04 -4.04
N ASP A 314 5.92 12.53 -3.31
CA ASP A 314 6.88 11.52 -3.76
C ASP A 314 6.40 10.07 -3.68
N THR A 315 5.29 9.81 -3.00
CA THR A 315 4.68 8.48 -2.87
C THR A 315 3.79 8.10 -4.05
N ARG A 316 3.81 8.87 -5.15
CA ARG A 316 3.13 8.53 -6.39
C ARG A 316 3.85 7.38 -7.10
N LEU A 317 3.11 6.65 -7.94
CA LEU A 317 3.70 5.69 -8.85
C LEU A 317 4.60 6.47 -9.83
N THR A 318 5.90 6.21 -9.79
CA THR A 318 6.89 6.78 -10.70
C THR A 318 7.25 5.74 -11.76
N LEU A 319 7.88 6.16 -12.85
CA LEU A 319 8.40 5.22 -13.85
C LEU A 319 9.33 4.16 -13.24
N ARG A 320 10.02 4.49 -12.14
CA ARG A 320 10.95 3.60 -11.45
C ARG A 320 10.25 2.46 -10.70
N ASN A 321 9.17 2.75 -9.99
CA ASN A 321 8.44 1.75 -9.20
C ASN A 321 7.25 1.11 -9.93
N ARG A 322 6.88 1.66 -11.09
CA ARG A 322 5.80 1.16 -11.95
C ARG A 322 5.97 -0.32 -12.28
N GLU A 323 7.17 -0.73 -12.65
CA GLU A 323 7.43 -2.12 -13.06
C GLU A 323 7.18 -3.09 -11.90
N TYR A 324 7.74 -2.80 -10.72
CA TYR A 324 7.52 -3.59 -9.51
C TYR A 324 6.02 -3.68 -9.16
N PHE A 325 5.32 -2.55 -9.23
CA PHE A 325 3.90 -2.46 -8.92
C PHE A 325 3.04 -3.38 -9.79
N TYR A 326 3.17 -3.26 -11.12
CA TYR A 326 2.36 -4.07 -12.03
C TYR A 326 2.78 -5.55 -12.06
N GLN A 327 4.07 -5.86 -11.91
CA GLN A 327 4.49 -7.25 -11.73
C GLN A 327 3.92 -7.87 -10.46
N MET A 328 3.91 -7.14 -9.35
CA MET A 328 3.33 -7.62 -8.09
C MET A 328 1.82 -7.79 -8.21
N MET A 329 1.10 -6.85 -8.85
CA MET A 329 -0.32 -7.00 -9.16
C MET A 329 -0.58 -8.25 -10.02
N ASN A 330 0.12 -8.40 -11.14
CA ASN A 330 -0.03 -9.56 -12.02
C ASN A 330 0.21 -10.87 -11.27
N THR A 331 1.27 -10.90 -10.44
CA THR A 331 1.61 -12.07 -9.63
C THR A 331 0.48 -12.43 -8.66
N VAL A 332 -0.02 -11.46 -7.90
CA VAL A 332 -1.08 -11.67 -6.91
C VAL A 332 -2.41 -12.00 -7.57
N PHE A 333 -2.76 -11.33 -8.68
CA PHE A 333 -4.02 -11.51 -9.40
C PHE A 333 -4.11 -12.89 -10.06
N ARG A 334 -2.97 -13.46 -10.46
CA ARG A 334 -2.88 -14.82 -11.00
C ARG A 334 -2.84 -15.91 -9.92
N MET A 335 -2.70 -15.56 -8.64
CA MET A 335 -2.82 -16.55 -7.57
C MET A 335 -4.28 -17.00 -7.48
N SER A 336 -4.51 -18.31 -7.60
CA SER A 336 -5.87 -18.84 -7.46
C SER A 336 -6.40 -18.58 -6.04
N PRO A 337 -7.72 -18.39 -5.87
CA PRO A 337 -8.32 -18.24 -4.55
C PRO A 337 -7.92 -19.38 -3.59
N GLU A 338 -7.83 -20.61 -4.08
CA GLU A 338 -7.42 -21.77 -3.28
C GLU A 338 -5.95 -21.68 -2.82
N LYS A 339 -5.06 -21.10 -3.64
CA LYS A 339 -3.67 -20.87 -3.24
C LYS A 339 -3.61 -19.82 -2.13
N LEU A 340 -4.37 -18.73 -2.25
CA LEU A 340 -4.44 -17.70 -1.20
C LEU A 340 -5.07 -18.24 0.09
N GLU A 341 -6.11 -19.06 0.00
CA GLU A 341 -6.71 -19.71 1.17
C GLU A 341 -5.72 -20.65 1.87
N ARG A 342 -4.93 -21.43 1.13
CA ARG A 342 -3.85 -22.25 1.72
C ARG A 342 -2.79 -21.40 2.42
N ILE A 343 -2.43 -20.26 1.85
CA ILE A 343 -1.51 -19.31 2.49
C ILE A 343 -2.12 -18.77 3.78
N VAL A 344 -3.41 -18.40 3.77
CA VAL A 344 -4.12 -17.99 4.98
C VAL A 344 -4.04 -19.10 6.02
N ASP A 345 -4.42 -20.33 5.67
CA ASP A 345 -4.43 -21.48 6.59
C ASP A 345 -3.04 -21.81 7.16
N ASP A 346 -1.99 -21.69 6.35
CA ASP A 346 -0.60 -21.87 6.78
C ASP A 346 -0.18 -20.78 7.78
N VAL A 347 -0.47 -19.51 7.45
CA VAL A 347 -0.20 -18.37 8.34
C VAL A 347 -0.97 -18.52 9.65
N GLN A 348 -2.26 -18.90 9.62
CA GLN A 348 -3.05 -19.16 10.83
C GLN A 348 -2.43 -20.20 11.77
N GLN A 349 -1.72 -21.20 11.21
CA GLN A 349 -1.17 -22.32 11.97
C GLN A 349 0.26 -22.06 12.45
N ASN A 350 1.07 -21.39 11.63
CA ASN A 350 2.53 -21.33 11.80
C ASN A 350 3.07 -19.94 12.17
N ALA A 351 2.30 -18.87 12.00
CA ALA A 351 2.77 -17.53 12.33
C ALA A 351 2.85 -17.31 13.86
N PRO A 352 3.82 -16.52 14.35
CA PRO A 352 3.94 -16.21 15.77
C PRO A 352 2.74 -15.38 16.26
N GLU A 353 2.36 -15.51 17.54
CA GLU A 353 1.17 -14.85 18.09
C GLU A 353 1.17 -13.31 17.92
N GLU A 354 2.34 -12.68 17.92
CA GLU A 354 2.50 -11.23 17.72
C GLU A 354 2.09 -10.73 16.33
N TYR A 355 1.98 -11.63 15.36
CA TYR A 355 1.57 -11.33 14.00
C TYR A 355 0.05 -11.10 13.91
N PHE A 356 -0.72 -11.63 14.86
CA PHE A 356 -2.16 -11.50 14.88
C PHE A 356 -2.62 -10.31 15.72
N GLU A 357 -3.77 -9.76 15.33
CA GLU A 357 -4.48 -8.78 16.14
C GLU A 357 -4.76 -9.35 17.53
N LYS A 358 -4.40 -8.59 18.58
CA LYS A 358 -4.79 -8.90 19.96
C LYS A 358 -6.26 -8.52 20.12
N ILE A 359 -7.17 -9.38 19.64
CA ILE A 359 -8.61 -9.15 19.73
C ILE A 359 -9.00 -9.07 21.22
N GLN A 360 -9.17 -7.85 21.75
CA GLN A 360 -9.60 -7.67 23.14
C GLN A 360 -11.12 -7.78 23.31
N TYR A 361 -11.94 -7.62 22.26
CA TYR A 361 -13.38 -7.38 22.45
C TYR A 361 -14.38 -8.03 21.47
N ALA A 362 -13.98 -8.86 20.50
CA ALA A 362 -14.92 -9.48 19.55
C ALA A 362 -14.94 -11.01 19.61
N ARG A 363 -16.12 -11.63 19.41
CA ARG A 363 -16.18 -13.07 19.10
C ARG A 363 -15.45 -13.28 17.77
N PRO A 364 -14.44 -14.16 17.71
CA PRO A 364 -13.73 -14.41 16.46
C PRO A 364 -14.70 -14.97 15.42
N ALA A 365 -14.53 -14.54 14.17
CA ALA A 365 -15.21 -15.18 13.05
C ALA A 365 -14.84 -16.67 13.04
N MET A 366 -15.78 -17.56 12.75
CA MET A 366 -15.54 -18.99 12.73
C MET A 366 -15.55 -19.51 11.29
N LYS A 367 -14.49 -20.23 10.88
CA LYS A 367 -14.45 -21.05 9.66
C LYS A 367 -14.23 -22.50 10.09
N ASP A 368 -15.15 -23.38 9.72
CA ASP A 368 -15.11 -24.81 10.08
C ASP A 368 -14.94 -25.08 11.59
N GLY A 369 -15.56 -24.22 12.42
CA GLY A 369 -15.49 -24.32 13.88
C GLY A 369 -14.19 -23.82 14.51
N LYS A 370 -13.27 -23.27 13.71
CA LYS A 370 -12.02 -22.64 14.19
C LYS A 370 -12.11 -21.12 14.11
N PRO A 371 -11.58 -20.39 15.11
CA PRO A 371 -11.51 -18.94 15.05
C PRO A 371 -10.53 -18.51 13.95
N ILE A 372 -11.01 -17.69 13.01
CA ILE A 372 -10.19 -16.99 12.04
C ILE A 372 -9.52 -15.82 12.75
N ARG A 373 -8.19 -15.74 12.67
CA ARG A 373 -7.40 -14.61 13.15
C ARG A 373 -7.03 -13.71 11.97
N TYR A 374 -7.04 -12.41 12.18
CA TYR A 374 -6.60 -11.45 11.17
C TYR A 374 -5.22 -10.91 11.57
N SER A 375 -4.42 -10.55 10.58
CA SER A 375 -3.09 -9.97 10.81
C SER A 375 -3.23 -8.60 11.46
N SER A 376 -2.35 -8.28 12.42
CA SER A 376 -2.29 -6.93 12.98
C SER A 376 -1.84 -5.93 11.92
N VAL A 377 -2.45 -4.75 11.90
CA VAL A 377 -2.15 -3.70 10.92
C VAL A 377 -1.13 -2.70 11.44
N ILE A 378 -0.86 -2.70 12.76
CA ILE A 378 0.11 -1.80 13.41
C ILE A 378 1.50 -1.84 12.74
N PRO A 379 2.08 -3.01 12.39
CA PRO A 379 3.39 -3.06 11.72
C PRO A 379 3.41 -2.33 10.37
N LEU A 380 2.29 -2.33 9.64
CA LEU A 380 2.16 -1.66 8.33
C LEU A 380 2.37 -0.14 8.44
N PHE A 381 1.97 0.45 9.57
CA PHE A 381 2.13 1.88 9.83
C PHE A 381 3.49 2.22 10.43
N ASN A 382 3.97 1.39 11.36
CA ASN A 382 5.18 1.70 12.13
C ASN A 382 6.47 1.29 11.42
N ARG A 383 6.44 0.24 10.60
CA ARG A 383 7.63 -0.35 9.96
C ARG A 383 7.37 -0.74 8.49
N PRO A 384 6.75 0.12 7.66
CA PRO A 384 6.29 -0.25 6.31
C PRO A 384 7.40 -0.84 5.43
N VAL A 385 8.63 -0.32 5.51
CA VAL A 385 9.76 -0.80 4.70
C VAL A 385 10.11 -2.25 5.01
N LYS A 386 10.08 -2.65 6.30
CA LYS A 386 10.38 -4.03 6.72
C LYS A 386 9.27 -5.02 6.39
N GLU A 387 8.04 -4.52 6.24
CA GLU A 387 6.87 -5.33 5.97
C GLU A 387 6.58 -5.48 4.47
N ARG A 388 7.34 -4.84 3.58
CA ARG A 388 7.10 -4.91 2.13
C ARG A 388 7.22 -6.35 1.62
N GLY A 389 6.27 -6.75 0.79
CA GLY A 389 6.15 -8.10 0.24
C GLY A 389 5.71 -9.15 1.26
N ASN A 390 5.54 -8.82 2.54
CA ASN A 390 4.96 -9.74 3.50
C ASN A 390 3.45 -9.88 3.23
N PHE A 391 2.96 -11.10 3.40
CA PHE A 391 1.54 -11.41 3.34
C PHE A 391 0.83 -10.86 4.58
N PHE A 392 -0.46 -10.52 4.45
CA PHE A 392 -1.39 -10.09 5.50
C PHE A 392 -2.79 -10.60 5.16
N TYR A 393 -3.51 -11.14 6.14
CA TYR A 393 -4.94 -11.43 6.02
C TYR A 393 -5.73 -10.39 6.80
N LEU A 394 -6.26 -9.41 6.07
CA LEU A 394 -6.85 -8.20 6.62
C LEU A 394 -8.35 -8.34 6.76
N LYS A 395 -8.91 -7.67 7.76
CA LYS A 395 -10.36 -7.45 7.90
C LYS A 395 -10.63 -5.99 8.21
N GLY A 396 -11.70 -5.45 7.63
CA GLY A 396 -12.17 -4.13 7.99
C GLY A 396 -13.43 -3.72 7.23
N ILE A 397 -13.84 -2.47 7.45
CA ILE A 397 -14.98 -1.87 6.77
C ILE A 397 -14.47 -1.04 5.60
N ALA A 398 -14.78 -1.45 4.37
CA ALA A 398 -14.57 -0.64 3.19
C ALA A 398 -15.58 0.51 3.17
N ARG A 399 -15.08 1.75 3.24
CA ARG A 399 -15.91 2.98 3.16
C ARG A 399 -15.90 3.62 1.77
N ARG A 400 -14.97 3.20 0.92
CA ARG A 400 -14.83 3.69 -0.45
C ARG A 400 -14.20 2.60 -1.30
N ILE A 401 -14.80 2.35 -2.47
CA ILE A 401 -14.29 1.44 -3.49
C ILE A 401 -14.37 2.16 -4.84
N LEU A 402 -13.23 2.40 -5.46
CA LEU A 402 -13.12 3.10 -6.74
C LEU A 402 -12.68 2.15 -7.86
N PRO A 403 -13.37 2.10 -9.00
CA PRO A 403 -12.85 1.42 -10.17
C PRO A 403 -11.75 2.26 -10.83
N ILE A 404 -10.58 1.66 -11.07
CA ILE A 404 -9.47 2.28 -11.78
C ILE A 404 -9.28 1.56 -13.11
N ARG A 405 -9.25 2.32 -14.20
CA ARG A 405 -8.92 1.80 -15.54
C ARG A 405 -7.44 2.00 -15.80
N VAL A 406 -6.82 1.01 -16.42
CA VAL A 406 -5.42 1.07 -16.86
C VAL A 406 -5.42 1.38 -18.35
N GLU A 407 -5.11 2.63 -18.68
CA GLU A 407 -5.03 3.09 -20.08
C GLU A 407 -3.66 2.79 -20.70
N ASP A 408 -2.73 2.26 -19.92
CA ASP A 408 -1.38 1.96 -20.36
C ASP A 408 -1.35 0.69 -21.21
N GLU A 409 -1.15 0.87 -22.51
CA GLU A 409 -1.17 -0.22 -23.49
C GLU A 409 -0.08 -1.27 -23.23
N ASP A 410 1.10 -0.85 -22.76
CA ASP A 410 2.19 -1.76 -22.42
C ASP A 410 1.78 -2.69 -21.26
N ILE A 411 1.17 -2.13 -20.21
CA ILE A 411 0.68 -2.90 -19.07
C ILE A 411 -0.44 -3.86 -19.48
N ASN A 412 -1.35 -3.40 -20.35
CA ASN A 412 -2.42 -4.22 -20.88
C ASN A 412 -1.88 -5.41 -21.68
N GLN A 413 -0.89 -5.18 -22.55
CA GLN A 413 -0.30 -6.23 -23.38
C GLN A 413 0.50 -7.26 -22.57
N ARG A 414 1.36 -6.81 -21.65
CA ARG A 414 2.24 -7.69 -20.86
C ARG A 414 1.51 -8.43 -19.75
N PHE A 415 0.65 -7.72 -19.02
CA PHE A 415 0.07 -8.23 -17.77
C PHE A 415 -1.43 -8.51 -17.89
N GLY A 416 -2.11 -8.04 -18.94
CA GLY A 416 -3.56 -8.20 -19.08
C GLY A 416 -4.38 -7.39 -18.05
N ILE A 417 -3.74 -6.44 -17.36
CA ILE A 417 -4.38 -5.66 -16.29
C ILE A 417 -5.06 -4.44 -16.90
N THR A 418 -6.33 -4.59 -17.27
CA THR A 418 -7.14 -3.51 -17.87
C THR A 418 -7.83 -2.61 -16.84
N HIS A 419 -8.04 -3.14 -15.64
CA HIS A 419 -8.67 -2.44 -14.54
C HIS A 419 -8.34 -3.11 -13.20
N TYR A 420 -8.62 -2.40 -12.12
CA TYR A 420 -8.61 -2.91 -10.75
C TYR A 420 -9.49 -2.00 -9.88
N TYR A 421 -9.67 -2.37 -8.61
CA TYR A 421 -10.41 -1.57 -7.64
C TYR A 421 -9.50 -1.10 -6.51
N GLU A 422 -9.59 0.18 -6.18
CA GLU A 422 -8.95 0.77 -5.00
C GLU A 422 -9.94 0.77 -3.83
N VAL A 423 -9.65 -0.04 -2.81
CA VAL A 423 -10.50 -0.25 -1.63
C VAL A 423 -9.89 0.46 -0.42
N PHE A 424 -10.60 1.43 0.14
CA PHE A 424 -10.25 2.08 1.40
C PHE A 424 -10.84 1.30 2.57
N LEU A 425 -10.05 0.33 3.06
CA LEU A 425 -10.41 -0.58 4.13
C LEU A 425 -10.04 0.04 5.49
N PHE A 426 -11.00 0.16 6.40
CA PHE A 426 -10.77 0.67 7.76
C PHE A 426 -10.77 -0.50 8.75
N PRO A 427 -9.60 -0.95 9.23
CA PRO A 427 -9.50 -2.03 10.21
C PRO A 427 -10.00 -1.59 11.59
N ASP A 428 -10.36 -2.57 12.43
CA ASP A 428 -10.84 -2.31 13.79
C ASP A 428 -9.74 -1.71 14.68
N GLU A 429 -8.47 -2.10 14.49
CA GLU A 429 -7.32 -1.52 15.21
C GLU A 429 -7.08 -0.03 14.89
N THR A 430 -7.43 0.42 13.68
CA THR A 430 -7.16 1.78 13.19
C THR A 430 -8.36 2.37 12.44
N PRO A 431 -9.50 2.63 13.11
CA PRO A 431 -10.76 2.98 12.45
C PRO A 431 -10.77 4.37 11.80
N GLU A 432 -9.76 5.20 12.08
CA GLU A 432 -9.59 6.55 11.52
C GLU A 432 -8.67 6.59 10.30
N THR A 433 -7.85 5.56 10.09
CA THR A 433 -6.81 5.53 9.08
C THR A 433 -7.01 4.31 8.17
N PRO A 434 -7.31 4.51 6.88
CA PRO A 434 -7.53 3.41 5.97
C PRO A 434 -6.21 2.69 5.66
N LEU A 435 -6.35 1.43 5.29
CA LEU A 435 -5.46 0.73 4.37
C LEU A 435 -6.01 0.92 2.96
N VAL A 436 -5.14 1.20 2.00
CA VAL A 436 -5.51 1.23 0.58
C VAL A 436 -5.17 -0.13 0.00
N VAL A 437 -6.17 -0.90 -0.41
CA VAL A 437 -5.98 -2.26 -0.93
C VAL A 437 -6.43 -2.31 -2.38
N LEU A 438 -5.53 -2.70 -3.27
CA LEU A 438 -5.82 -2.86 -4.69
C LEU A 438 -6.22 -4.30 -4.96
N VAL A 439 -7.39 -4.52 -5.54
CA VAL A 439 -7.93 -5.86 -5.83
C VAL A 439 -8.33 -5.97 -7.30
N PRO A 440 -8.19 -7.14 -7.93
CA PRO A 440 -8.53 -7.30 -9.35
C PRO A 440 -10.02 -7.14 -9.58
N GLU A 441 -10.80 -7.79 -8.72
CA GLU A 441 -12.24 -7.93 -8.83
C GLU A 441 -12.88 -7.84 -7.45
N LEU A 442 -14.16 -7.47 -7.42
CA LEU A 442 -14.97 -7.45 -6.21
C LEU A 442 -15.84 -8.71 -6.11
N PRO A 443 -16.26 -9.13 -4.90
CA PRO A 443 -17.31 -10.11 -4.74
C PRO A 443 -18.54 -9.76 -5.58
N PRO A 444 -19.27 -10.74 -6.16
CA PRO A 444 -20.41 -10.47 -7.04
C PRO A 444 -21.52 -9.61 -6.43
N ASP A 445 -21.61 -9.58 -5.10
CA ASP A 445 -22.60 -8.84 -4.32
C ASP A 445 -22.10 -7.49 -3.81
N VAL A 446 -20.85 -7.13 -4.09
CA VAL A 446 -20.23 -5.86 -3.69
C VAL A 446 -20.11 -4.96 -4.92
N LYS A 447 -20.75 -3.79 -4.85
CA LYS A 447 -20.68 -2.77 -5.91
C LYS A 447 -19.70 -1.66 -5.51
N PRO A 448 -18.97 -1.05 -6.45
CA PRO A 448 -18.18 0.15 -6.18
C PRO A 448 -19.05 1.29 -5.62
N GLY A 449 -18.47 2.15 -4.79
CA GLY A 449 -19.18 3.26 -4.15
C GLY A 449 -18.27 4.12 -3.27
N SER A 450 -18.64 5.39 -3.09
CA SER A 450 -17.85 6.37 -2.32
C SER A 450 -18.70 7.32 -1.47
N ASP A 451 -19.99 7.02 -1.31
CA ASP A 451 -20.92 7.88 -0.57
C ASP A 451 -20.70 7.78 0.94
N LEU A 452 -21.09 8.81 1.70
CA LEU A 452 -20.95 8.85 3.16
C LEU A 452 -21.62 7.67 3.89
N GLY A 453 -22.61 7.02 3.26
CA GLY A 453 -23.32 5.85 3.80
C GLY A 453 -22.79 4.50 3.30
N TYR A 454 -21.71 4.50 2.50
CA TYR A 454 -21.16 3.27 1.93
C TYR A 454 -20.31 2.53 2.95
N TYR A 455 -20.74 1.31 3.31
CA TYR A 455 -20.02 0.44 4.23
C TYR A 455 -20.17 -1.02 3.79
N VAL A 456 -19.04 -1.67 3.50
CA VAL A 456 -19.00 -3.10 3.19
C VAL A 456 -17.87 -3.73 3.98
N GLU A 457 -18.18 -4.74 4.78
CA GLU A 457 -17.17 -5.46 5.54
C GLU A 457 -16.49 -6.50 4.65
N LEU A 458 -15.16 -6.41 4.55
CA LEU A 458 -14.35 -7.25 3.68
C LEU A 458 -13.23 -7.90 4.48
N ALA A 459 -12.91 -9.13 4.11
CA ALA A 459 -11.66 -9.78 4.43
C ALA A 459 -10.82 -9.95 3.17
N VAL A 460 -9.55 -9.55 3.21
CA VAL A 460 -8.69 -9.49 2.02
C VAL A 460 -7.32 -10.11 2.31
N PRO A 461 -6.93 -11.19 1.62
CA PRO A 461 -5.53 -11.64 1.59
C PRO A 461 -4.73 -10.67 0.71
N ALA A 462 -3.69 -10.05 1.27
CA ALA A 462 -2.94 -9.01 0.59
C ALA A 462 -1.47 -9.01 0.95
N PHE A 463 -0.65 -8.37 0.12
CA PHE A 463 0.77 -8.16 0.35
C PHE A 463 1.07 -6.67 0.41
N LEU A 464 1.87 -6.23 1.38
CA LEU A 464 2.23 -4.81 1.46
C LEU A 464 3.13 -4.42 0.28
N PHE A 465 2.75 -3.39 -0.47
CA PHE A 465 3.56 -2.85 -1.55
C PHE A 465 4.42 -1.68 -1.06
N ASN A 466 3.79 -0.59 -0.62
CA ASN A 466 4.49 0.63 -0.19
C ASN A 466 3.58 1.53 0.69
N THR A 467 4.06 2.70 1.09
CA THR A 467 3.23 3.77 1.63
C THR A 467 2.69 4.65 0.50
N TRP A 468 1.41 4.98 0.56
CA TRP A 468 0.68 5.75 -0.45
C TRP A 468 0.08 7.02 0.12
N SER A 469 0.02 8.06 -0.71
CA SER A 469 -0.58 9.34 -0.36
C SER A 469 -1.94 9.45 -1.05
N TYR A 470 -3.01 9.56 -0.27
CA TYR A 470 -4.37 9.69 -0.77
C TYR A 470 -4.97 11.03 -0.34
N GLU A 471 -5.97 11.49 -1.10
CA GLU A 471 -6.68 12.73 -0.83
C GLU A 471 -7.89 12.44 0.08
N LYS A 472 -7.90 13.05 1.27
CA LYS A 472 -8.98 12.89 2.25
C LYS A 472 -10.12 13.91 2.03
N GLY A 473 -9.82 15.04 1.40
CA GLY A 473 -10.73 16.16 1.17
C GLY A 473 -9.95 17.43 0.86
N GLU A 474 -10.61 18.58 0.93
CA GLU A 474 -9.99 19.89 0.75
C GLU A 474 -9.93 20.64 2.08
N ASN A 475 -8.91 21.47 2.29
CA ASN A 475 -8.85 22.39 3.42
C ASN A 475 -9.74 23.63 3.18
N GLU A 476 -9.77 24.57 4.13
CA GLU A 476 -10.55 25.81 4.00
C GLU A 476 -10.14 26.67 2.78
N GLU A 477 -8.93 26.46 2.23
CA GLU A 477 -8.41 27.13 1.04
C GLU A 477 -8.74 26.39 -0.27
N GLY A 478 -9.48 25.27 -0.22
CA GLY A 478 -9.76 24.42 -1.38
C GLY A 478 -8.57 23.57 -1.85
N LYS A 479 -7.49 23.47 -1.06
CA LYS A 479 -6.33 22.62 -1.39
C LYS A 479 -6.54 21.20 -0.87
N PRO A 480 -6.18 20.17 -1.66
CA PRO A 480 -6.33 18.78 -1.24
C PRO A 480 -5.46 18.48 -0.01
N ILE A 481 -6.09 17.97 1.05
CA ILE A 481 -5.41 17.43 2.24
C ILE A 481 -5.01 16.00 1.93
N ARG A 482 -3.70 15.79 1.82
CA ARG A 482 -3.11 14.48 1.61
C ARG A 482 -2.76 13.79 2.92
N ARG A 483 -3.03 12.49 3.00
CA ARG A 483 -2.64 11.62 4.12
C ARG A 483 -1.93 10.39 3.60
N LEU A 484 -1.05 9.85 4.43
CA LEU A 484 -0.36 8.60 4.14
C LEU A 484 -1.18 7.42 4.64
N ALA A 485 -1.18 6.34 3.88
CA ALA A 485 -1.74 5.04 4.23
C ALA A 485 -0.87 3.92 3.65
N PRO A 486 -0.81 2.75 4.29
CA PRO A 486 -0.25 1.55 3.67
C PRO A 486 -1.03 1.19 2.40
N LEU A 487 -0.30 0.89 1.34
CA LEU A 487 -0.82 0.41 0.05
C LEU A 487 -0.48 -1.06 -0.10
N LEU A 488 -1.51 -1.88 -0.23
CA LEU A 488 -1.41 -3.31 -0.38
C LEU A 488 -1.98 -3.77 -1.72
N ILE A 489 -1.44 -4.87 -2.23
CA ILE A 489 -1.95 -5.56 -3.42
C ILE A 489 -2.62 -6.84 -2.92
N GLY A 490 -3.93 -6.89 -3.06
CA GLY A 490 -4.81 -7.96 -2.60
C GLY A 490 -5.23 -8.92 -3.70
N GLY A 491 -5.51 -10.16 -3.31
CA GLY A 491 -6.28 -11.08 -4.14
C GLY A 491 -7.77 -10.74 -4.12
N MET A 492 -8.61 -11.67 -4.60
CA MET A 492 -10.06 -11.50 -4.56
C MET A 492 -10.53 -11.38 -3.09
N PRO A 493 -11.19 -10.27 -2.70
CA PRO A 493 -11.68 -10.12 -1.34
C PRO A 493 -12.89 -11.03 -1.11
N ALA A 494 -13.13 -11.39 0.15
CA ALA A 494 -14.33 -12.08 0.57
C ALA A 494 -15.20 -11.14 1.41
N ARG A 495 -16.50 -11.06 1.08
CA ARG A 495 -17.44 -10.35 1.95
C ARG A 495 -17.57 -11.12 3.26
N THR A 496 -17.27 -10.45 4.36
CA THR A 496 -17.58 -11.02 5.67
C THR A 496 -18.98 -10.57 6.03
N ILE A 497 -19.89 -11.52 6.20
CA ILE A 497 -21.17 -11.23 6.83
C ILE A 497 -20.87 -11.27 8.33
N SER A 498 -20.34 -10.19 8.91
CA SER A 498 -20.72 -10.00 10.31
C SER A 498 -22.23 -9.88 10.28
N THR A 499 -22.90 -10.70 11.09
CA THR A 499 -24.19 -10.28 11.60
C THR A 499 -23.90 -8.94 12.27
N VAL A 500 -24.12 -7.84 11.54
CA VAL A 500 -23.89 -6.49 12.03
C VAL A 500 -24.50 -6.49 13.42
N TYR A 501 -23.63 -6.40 14.43
CA TYR A 501 -24.06 -6.17 15.78
C TYR A 501 -24.60 -4.76 15.71
N THR A 502 -25.86 -4.59 15.28
CA THR A 502 -26.62 -3.38 15.54
C THR A 502 -26.58 -3.31 17.05
N PRO A 503 -25.75 -2.45 17.66
CA PRO A 503 -25.44 -2.53 19.08
C PRO A 503 -26.75 -2.30 19.79
N ASP A 504 -27.36 -3.39 20.24
CA ASP A 504 -28.81 -3.56 20.32
C ASP A 504 -29.57 -2.25 20.55
N LEU A 505 -29.75 -1.47 19.47
CA LEU A 505 -30.50 -0.23 19.53
C LEU A 505 -31.93 -0.62 19.93
N TYR A 506 -32.33 -1.83 19.50
CA TYR A 506 -33.46 -2.59 20.00
C TYR A 506 -33.49 -2.75 21.53
N TRP A 507 -32.40 -3.17 22.21
CA TRP A 507 -32.40 -3.24 23.68
C TRP A 507 -32.43 -1.86 24.32
N PHE A 508 -31.81 -0.82 23.74
CA PHE A 508 -32.00 0.55 24.22
C PHE A 508 -33.46 1.02 24.05
N TYR A 509 -34.14 0.66 22.96
CA TYR A 509 -35.57 0.92 22.77
C TYR A 509 -36.45 0.07 23.70
N VAL A 510 -36.11 -1.19 23.96
CA VAL A 510 -36.85 -2.08 24.88
C VAL A 510 -36.68 -1.59 26.32
N ILE A 511 -35.46 -1.31 26.77
CA ILE A 511 -35.20 -0.74 28.10
C ILE A 511 -35.84 0.64 28.21
N GLY A 512 -35.68 1.49 27.20
CA GLY A 512 -36.30 2.81 27.15
C GLY A 512 -37.82 2.76 27.21
N SER A 513 -38.46 1.84 26.46
CA SER A 513 -39.92 1.66 26.47
C SER A 513 -40.44 1.05 27.77
N VAL A 514 -39.70 0.14 28.41
CA VAL A 514 -40.05 -0.40 29.74
C VAL A 514 -39.96 0.69 30.80
N ILE A 515 -38.90 1.49 30.82
CA ILE A 515 -38.74 2.61 31.75
C ILE A 515 -39.85 3.64 31.53
N PHE A 516 -40.13 3.98 30.27
CA PHE A 516 -41.20 4.90 29.91
C PHE A 516 -42.58 4.37 30.35
N GLY A 517 -42.85 3.07 30.11
CA GLY A 517 -44.08 2.41 30.55
C GLY A 517 -44.25 2.40 32.07
N LEU A 518 -43.18 2.16 32.83
CA LEU A 518 -43.19 2.22 34.30
C LEU A 518 -43.45 3.65 34.80
N PHE A 519 -42.83 4.66 34.19
CA PHE A 519 -43.09 6.07 34.50
C PHE A 519 -44.54 6.47 34.22
N PHE A 520 -45.08 6.01 33.10
CA PHE A 520 -46.47 6.26 32.73
C PHE A 520 -47.44 5.60 33.73
N LEU A 521 -47.18 4.34 34.09
CA LEU A 521 -47.99 3.61 35.06
C LEU A 521 -47.93 4.25 36.46
N LEU A 522 -46.74 4.65 36.91
CA LEU A 522 -46.56 5.36 38.17
C LEU A 522 -47.33 6.70 38.18
N SER A 523 -47.20 7.49 37.11
CA SER A 523 -47.92 8.76 36.96
C SER A 523 -49.43 8.56 36.94
N PHE A 524 -49.91 7.51 36.28
CA PHE A 524 -51.33 7.14 36.24
C PHE A 524 -51.86 6.73 37.61
N VAL A 525 -51.10 5.93 38.37
CA VAL A 525 -51.46 5.54 39.74
C VAL A 525 -51.51 6.77 40.67
N LEU A 526 -50.53 7.67 40.56
CA LEU A 526 -50.51 8.92 41.33
C LEU A 526 -51.70 9.82 40.97
N PHE A 527 -52.08 9.88 39.69
CA PHE A 527 -53.25 10.63 39.22
C PHE A 527 -54.57 10.08 39.79
N ILE A 528 -54.74 8.75 39.81
CA ILE A 528 -55.92 8.10 40.43
C ILE A 528 -55.95 8.38 41.94
N GLN A 529 -54.80 8.30 42.63
CA GLN A 529 -54.74 8.58 44.07
C GLN A 529 -55.02 10.06 44.38
N SER A 530 -54.53 11.00 43.58
CA SER A 530 -54.84 12.42 43.78
C SER A 530 -56.32 12.72 43.55
N GLY A 531 -56.96 12.06 42.57
CA GLY A 531 -58.40 12.19 42.34
C GLY A 531 -59.28 11.73 43.51
N LYS A 532 -58.82 10.74 44.30
CA LYS A 532 -59.51 10.33 45.54
C LYS A 532 -59.38 11.40 46.62
N ASN A 533 -58.19 11.97 46.79
CA ASN A 533 -57.96 13.04 47.77
C ASN A 533 -58.73 14.31 47.40
N ASP A 534 -58.84 14.66 46.12
CA ASP A 534 -59.64 15.82 45.68
C ASP A 534 -61.14 15.63 45.95
N ARG A 535 -61.67 14.40 45.88
CA ARG A 535 -63.06 14.12 46.30
C ARG A 535 -63.27 14.31 47.81
N GLU A 536 -62.29 13.95 48.64
CA GLU A 536 -62.35 14.20 50.08
C GLU A 536 -62.19 15.69 50.40
N TYR A 537 -61.29 16.39 49.71
CA TYR A 537 -61.15 17.85 49.82
C TYR A 537 -62.42 18.59 49.37
N ALA A 538 -63.07 18.14 48.29
CA ALA A 538 -64.34 18.71 47.84
C ALA A 538 -65.46 18.48 48.87
N ARG A 539 -65.56 17.28 49.45
CA ARG A 539 -66.50 16.99 50.55
C ARG A 539 -66.22 17.82 51.80
N ASN A 540 -64.95 18.00 52.17
CA ASN A 540 -64.57 18.80 53.34
C ASN A 540 -64.77 20.31 53.10
N ARG A 541 -64.55 20.81 51.88
CA ARG A 541 -64.96 22.17 51.52
C ARG A 541 -66.47 22.34 51.61
N GLN A 542 -67.26 21.40 51.10
CA GLN A 542 -68.72 21.50 51.17
C GLN A 542 -69.26 21.50 52.62
N LYS A 543 -68.56 20.83 53.55
CA LYS A 543 -68.85 20.90 54.99
C LYS A 543 -68.42 22.20 55.66
N ASN A 544 -67.35 22.84 55.17
CA ASN A 544 -66.84 24.09 55.76
C ASN A 544 -67.46 25.36 55.13
N TYR A 545 -68.23 25.23 54.05
CA TYR A 545 -68.95 26.34 53.39
C TYR A 545 -70.47 26.34 53.67
N SER A 546 -70.96 25.60 54.67
CA SER A 546 -72.26 25.91 55.26
C SER A 546 -72.13 27.24 56.01
N LEU A 547 -72.42 28.33 55.29
CA LEU A 547 -72.52 29.67 55.83
C LEU A 547 -73.47 29.66 57.03
N PRO A 548 -73.14 30.31 58.15
CA PRO A 548 -74.11 30.60 59.19
C PRO A 548 -75.25 31.40 58.55
N GLU A 549 -76.49 30.93 58.66
CA GLU A 549 -77.67 31.76 58.42
C GLU A 549 -77.59 32.97 59.35
N GLY A 550 -77.31 34.16 58.80
CA GLY A 550 -77.48 35.41 59.56
C GLY A 550 -76.39 36.48 59.45
N THR A 551 -75.50 36.50 58.45
CA THR A 551 -74.67 37.69 58.21
C THR A 551 -75.19 38.46 56.99
N ALA A 552 -75.97 39.50 57.27
CA ALA A 552 -76.30 40.54 56.33
C ALA A 552 -75.01 41.18 55.79
N PHE A 553 -74.88 41.21 54.46
CA PHE A 553 -73.87 41.99 53.77
C PHE A 553 -74.18 43.48 54.01
N SER A 554 -73.38 44.13 54.84
CA SER A 554 -73.27 45.59 54.83
C SER A 554 -72.25 46.00 53.78
N ASP A 555 -72.66 46.96 52.97
CA ASP A 555 -71.86 47.72 52.01
C ASP A 555 -70.56 48.30 52.60
N GLU A 556 -69.68 48.70 51.68
CA GLU A 556 -68.41 49.43 51.84
C GLU A 556 -67.14 48.59 52.02
N VAL A 557 -66.61 48.12 50.89
CA VAL A 557 -65.16 48.13 50.67
C VAL A 557 -64.86 49.04 49.48
N ARG A 558 -64.47 50.28 49.82
CA ARG A 558 -63.80 51.22 48.92
C ARG A 558 -62.56 50.54 48.32
N LEU A 559 -62.59 50.34 47.01
CA LEU A 559 -61.39 50.07 46.23
C LEU A 559 -60.52 51.33 46.22
N ALA A 560 -59.30 51.22 46.73
CA ALA A 560 -58.27 52.25 46.58
C ALA A 560 -57.87 52.33 45.09
N PRO A 561 -57.89 53.51 44.46
CA PRO A 561 -57.51 53.68 43.06
C PRO A 561 -56.03 54.01 42.98
N GLU A 562 -55.13 53.01 42.89
CA GLU A 562 -53.72 53.32 42.61
C GLU A 562 -52.88 52.26 41.88
N GLU A 563 -53.45 51.16 41.37
CA GLU A 563 -52.66 50.21 40.55
C GLU A 563 -53.41 49.77 39.28
N ARG A 564 -53.81 50.74 38.46
CA ARG A 564 -54.46 50.51 37.15
C ARG A 564 -53.60 50.85 35.93
N GLU A 565 -52.31 51.13 36.11
CA GLU A 565 -51.40 51.42 35.00
C GLU A 565 -50.05 50.70 35.13
N LEU A 566 -50.09 49.37 35.17
CA LEU A 566 -48.97 48.54 34.74
C LEU A 566 -49.46 47.71 33.57
N GLY A 567 -49.12 48.17 32.37
CA GLY A 567 -49.45 47.49 31.11
C GLY A 567 -48.91 46.07 31.13
N PHE A 568 -49.67 45.15 30.54
CA PHE A 568 -49.36 43.72 30.47
C PHE A 568 -47.91 43.42 30.00
N GLU A 569 -47.31 44.32 29.21
CA GLU A 569 -45.92 44.21 28.76
C GLU A 569 -44.87 44.38 29.88
N GLU A 570 -45.11 45.19 30.91
CA GLU A 570 -44.16 45.37 32.02
C GLU A 570 -44.22 44.20 33.03
N TRP A 571 -45.37 43.53 33.12
CA TRP A 571 -45.50 42.33 33.95
C TRP A 571 -44.79 41.11 33.33
N VAL A 572 -44.78 41.01 32.00
CA VAL A 572 -44.07 39.94 31.26
C VAL A 572 -42.54 40.13 31.34
N LYS A 573 -42.04 41.37 31.21
CA LYS A 573 -40.60 41.67 31.34
C LYS A 573 -40.00 41.42 32.73
N LYS A 574 -40.82 41.39 33.78
CA LYS A 574 -40.36 41.19 35.17
C LYS A 574 -40.28 39.71 35.58
N ASN A 575 -40.79 38.79 34.75
CA ASN A 575 -40.91 37.37 35.06
C ASN A 575 -40.30 36.42 34.00
N GLU A 576 -39.54 36.95 33.03
CA GLU A 576 -38.43 36.23 32.35
C GLU A 576 -37.14 36.42 33.16
#